data_AF-A0A096A2T3-F1
#
_entry.id   AF-A0A096A2T3-F1
#
_cell.length_a   1.000
_cell.length_b   1.000
_cell.length_c   1.000
_cell.angle_alpha   90.00
_cell.angle_beta   90.00
_cell.angle_gamma   90.00
#
_symmetry.space_group_name_H-M   'P 1'
#
loop_
_entity.id
_entity.type
_entity.pdbx_description
1 polymer ?
#
loop_
_entity_poly.entity_id
_entity_poly.type
_entity_poly.pdbx_seq_one_letter_code
_entity_poly.pdbx_strand_id
1 'polypeptide(L)'
;MDAFLLIAVVIIGGVLLIQMAQGRQNKAIQQRAHDDVADAVADARRWIERLGSQVLSIAGSDTASTQAMADASERYNAASAQISTANTVKQAQLARESALEGLHYVAAAREIMGMPAGPALPPLEGQRSAGSVTEQRTIEHEGRQISASPVPTEQTPNYYPGGKVAGRPVPAGWYSEPWWQSALRTGMWTMGSVLLFSMMFNGMAGVAYAASDFESGVGDGSEGVGDMGDGDMGAGGDGGDGGDMGDAGDGGDMGGDMDAGDGGGFFGGDDGGFFDGGMFGGDGGGFDFDF
;
A
#
# COMPACT_ATOMS: atom_id res chain seq x y z
N MET A 1 -2.22 51.72 -43.73
CA MET A 1 -2.83 50.37 -43.62
C MET A 1 -1.75 49.30 -43.46
N ASP A 2 -0.57 49.47 -44.08
CA ASP A 2 0.53 48.48 -44.06
C ASP A 2 1.13 48.22 -42.66
N ALA A 3 1.26 49.24 -41.82
CA ALA A 3 1.83 49.07 -40.46
C ALA A 3 0.95 48.19 -39.56
N PHE A 4 -0.38 48.27 -39.69
CA PHE A 4 -1.31 47.44 -38.93
C PHE A 4 -1.28 45.97 -39.36
N LEU A 5 -1.13 45.71 -40.67
CA LEU A 5 -0.97 44.35 -41.21
C LEU A 5 0.33 43.71 -40.74
N LEU A 6 1.43 44.47 -40.69
CA LEU A 6 2.72 43.98 -40.18
C LEU A 6 2.63 43.60 -38.69
N ILE A 7 2.00 44.45 -37.87
CA ILE A 7 1.81 44.16 -36.44
C ILE A 7 0.93 42.91 -36.26
N ALA A 8 -0.16 42.78 -37.02
CA ALA A 8 -1.02 41.60 -36.97
C ALA A 8 -0.27 40.30 -37.30
N VAL A 9 0.58 40.31 -38.34
CA VAL A 9 1.40 39.14 -38.72
C VAL A 9 2.40 38.77 -37.63
N VAL A 10 3.04 39.75 -36.99
CA VAL A 10 4.00 39.51 -35.89
C VAL A 10 3.29 38.93 -34.68
N ILE A 11 2.11 39.43 -34.33
CA ILE A 11 1.32 38.91 -33.21
C ILE A 11 0.88 37.48 -33.48
N ILE A 12 0.34 37.19 -34.66
CA ILE A 12 -0.09 35.84 -35.05
C ILE A 12 1.11 34.87 -35.07
N GLY A 13 2.25 35.29 -35.62
CA GLY A 13 3.49 34.52 -35.58
C GLY A 13 3.97 34.24 -34.16
N GLY A 14 3.90 35.25 -33.28
CA GLY A 14 4.24 35.10 -31.86
C GLY A 14 3.33 34.10 -31.15
N VAL A 15 2.01 34.19 -31.35
CA VAL A 15 1.04 33.25 -30.76
C VAL A 15 1.27 31.82 -31.26
N LEU A 16 1.52 31.61 -32.55
CA LEU A 16 1.79 30.29 -33.12
C LEU A 16 3.08 29.68 -32.56
N LEU A 17 4.14 30.48 -32.37
CA LEU A 17 5.40 30.02 -31.77
C LEU A 17 5.23 29.61 -30.30
N ILE A 18 4.47 30.39 -29.52
CA ILE A 18 4.15 30.06 -28.13
C ILE A 18 3.34 28.75 -28.06
N GLN A 19 2.33 28.56 -28.90
CA GLN A 19 1.55 27.33 -28.94
C GLN A 19 2.39 26.10 -29.32
N MET A 20 3.31 26.23 -30.30
CA MET A 20 4.23 25.15 -30.65
C MET A 20 5.23 24.83 -29.53
N ALA A 21 5.72 25.84 -28.81
CA ALA A 21 6.63 25.65 -27.69
C ALA A 21 5.93 24.95 -26.51
N GLN A 22 4.71 25.39 -26.15
CA GLN A 22 3.89 24.77 -25.11
C GLN A 22 3.49 23.34 -25.46
N GLY A 23 3.11 23.06 -26.71
CA GLY A 23 2.78 21.72 -27.18
C GLY A 23 3.96 20.75 -27.13
N ARG A 24 5.19 21.22 -27.39
CA ARG A 24 6.41 20.41 -27.24
C ARG A 24 6.74 20.12 -25.78
N GLN A 25 6.57 21.10 -24.90
CA GLN A 25 6.77 20.92 -23.46
C GLN A 25 5.78 19.91 -22.87
N ASN A 26 4.49 20.02 -23.21
CA ASN A 26 3.46 19.09 -22.72
C ASN A 26 3.70 17.65 -23.21
N LYS A 27 4.09 17.47 -24.47
CA LYS A 27 4.46 16.14 -25.00
C LYS A 27 5.69 15.55 -24.30
N ALA A 28 6.70 16.37 -24.03
CA ALA A 28 7.89 15.92 -23.32
C ALA A 28 7.58 15.52 -21.85
N ILE A 29 6.69 16.23 -21.17
CA ILE A 29 6.23 15.89 -19.81
C ILE A 29 5.45 14.57 -19.82
N GLN A 30 4.52 14.41 -20.77
CA GLN A 30 3.73 13.17 -20.90
C GLN A 30 4.60 11.96 -21.23
N GLN A 31 5.58 12.12 -22.12
CA GLN A 31 6.54 11.06 -22.45
C GLN A 31 7.35 10.64 -21.22
N ARG A 32 7.90 11.61 -20.46
CA ARG A 32 8.63 11.31 -19.23
C ARG A 32 7.77 10.56 -18.21
N ALA A 33 6.55 11.02 -17.99
CA ALA A 33 5.64 10.35 -17.06
C ALA A 33 5.33 8.90 -17.49
N HIS A 34 5.20 8.65 -18.79
CA HIS A 34 5.02 7.30 -19.32
C HIS A 34 6.27 6.43 -19.13
N ASP A 35 7.46 6.98 -19.41
CA ASP A 35 8.74 6.29 -19.23
C ASP A 35 8.98 5.96 -17.75
N ASP A 36 8.68 6.88 -16.83
CA ASP A 36 8.77 6.65 -15.37
C ASP A 36 7.87 5.49 -14.92
N VAL A 37 6.65 5.39 -15.47
CA VAL A 37 5.74 4.27 -15.19
C VAL A 37 6.29 2.97 -15.76
N ALA A 38 6.80 2.98 -17.00
CA ALA A 38 7.37 1.81 -17.63
C ALA A 38 8.58 1.25 -16.86
N ASP A 39 9.48 2.13 -16.40
CA ASP A 39 10.63 1.78 -15.57
C ASP A 39 10.20 1.19 -14.22
N ALA A 40 9.22 1.80 -13.55
CA ALA A 40 8.68 1.29 -12.29
C ALA A 40 8.01 -0.09 -12.46
N VAL A 41 7.29 -0.30 -13.57
CA VAL A 41 6.68 -1.60 -13.89
C VAL A 41 7.76 -2.65 -14.16
N ALA A 42 8.82 -2.30 -14.88
CA ALA A 42 9.93 -3.21 -15.15
C ALA A 42 10.66 -3.64 -13.86
N ASP A 43 10.93 -2.69 -12.95
CA ASP A 43 11.50 -2.98 -11.64
C ASP A 43 10.60 -3.94 -10.83
N ALA A 44 9.30 -3.63 -10.74
CA ALA A 44 8.34 -4.50 -10.04
C ALA A 44 8.29 -5.92 -10.63
N ARG A 45 8.22 -6.05 -11.96
CA ARG A 45 8.21 -7.36 -12.64
C ARG A 45 9.44 -8.19 -12.33
N ARG A 46 10.63 -7.58 -12.30
CA ARG A 46 11.87 -8.28 -11.93
C ARG A 46 11.79 -8.92 -10.54
N TRP A 47 11.22 -8.23 -9.56
CA TRP A 47 11.03 -8.77 -8.21
C TRP A 47 9.95 -9.85 -8.16
N ILE A 48 8.85 -9.67 -8.90
CA ILE A 48 7.77 -10.66 -9.01
C ILE A 48 8.25 -11.95 -9.67
N GLU A 49 9.02 -11.86 -10.75
CA GLU A 49 9.63 -13.03 -11.41
C GLU A 49 10.60 -13.76 -10.49
N ARG A 50 11.42 -13.01 -9.75
CA ARG A 50 12.29 -13.59 -8.72
C ARG A 50 11.47 -14.32 -7.65
N LEU A 51 10.39 -13.72 -7.13
CA LEU A 51 9.51 -14.36 -6.16
C LEU A 51 8.84 -15.61 -6.74
N GLY A 52 8.26 -15.52 -7.93
CA GLY A 52 7.61 -16.63 -8.61
C GLY A 52 8.55 -17.81 -8.81
N SER A 53 9.82 -17.55 -9.17
CA SER A 53 10.84 -18.60 -9.28
C SER A 53 11.04 -19.36 -7.96
N GLN A 54 11.01 -18.67 -6.82
CA GLN A 54 11.19 -19.29 -5.50
C GLN A 54 9.94 -20.07 -5.08
N VAL A 55 8.77 -19.46 -5.22
CA VAL A 55 7.47 -20.07 -4.86
C VAL A 55 7.22 -21.36 -5.64
N LEU A 56 7.62 -21.41 -6.91
CA LEU A 56 7.42 -22.59 -7.75
C LEU A 56 8.49 -23.68 -7.56
N SER A 57 9.64 -23.36 -6.97
CA SER A 57 10.78 -24.29 -6.87
C SER A 57 11.07 -24.79 -5.46
N ILE A 58 10.53 -24.13 -4.43
CA ILE A 58 10.79 -24.44 -3.04
C ILE A 58 9.49 -24.97 -2.42
N ALA A 59 9.57 -26.16 -1.82
CA ALA A 59 8.51 -26.71 -0.98
C ALA A 59 8.98 -26.70 0.48
N GLY A 60 8.10 -26.33 1.41
CA GLY A 60 8.38 -26.42 2.83
C GLY A 60 8.59 -27.86 3.28
N SER A 61 9.51 -28.07 4.23
CA SER A 61 9.80 -29.40 4.80
C SER A 61 9.13 -29.66 6.16
N ASP A 62 8.57 -28.62 6.77
CA ASP A 62 7.93 -28.63 8.08
C ASP A 62 6.74 -27.66 8.08
N THR A 63 5.97 -27.63 9.16
CA THR A 63 4.77 -26.78 9.26
C THR A 63 5.08 -25.29 9.11
N ALA A 64 6.14 -24.80 9.74
CA ALA A 64 6.49 -23.38 9.72
C ALA A 64 7.01 -22.95 8.34
N SER A 65 7.87 -23.76 7.70
CA SER A 65 8.38 -23.48 6.36
C SER A 65 7.30 -23.62 5.30
N THR A 66 6.37 -24.57 5.46
CA THR A 66 5.20 -24.71 4.58
C THR A 66 4.31 -23.49 4.67
N GLN A 67 4.04 -22.99 5.88
CA GLN A 67 3.22 -21.81 6.07
C GLN A 67 3.90 -20.55 5.51
N ALA A 68 5.20 -20.35 5.77
CA ALA A 68 5.93 -19.23 5.18
C ALA A 68 5.93 -19.28 3.64
N MET A 69 6.03 -20.45 3.02
CA MET A 69 5.90 -20.58 1.56
C MET A 69 4.46 -20.34 1.07
N ALA A 70 3.45 -20.68 1.85
CA ALA A 70 2.06 -20.34 1.56
C ALA A 70 1.85 -18.81 1.58
N ASP A 71 2.32 -18.13 2.64
CA ASP A 71 2.27 -16.67 2.75
C ASP A 71 3.03 -16.00 1.58
N ALA A 72 4.19 -16.54 1.19
CA ALA A 72 4.92 -16.08 0.02
C ALA A 72 4.13 -16.24 -1.30
N SER A 73 3.38 -17.34 -1.43
CA SER A 73 2.53 -17.60 -2.59
C SER A 73 1.35 -16.65 -2.66
N GLU A 74 0.74 -16.32 -1.53
CA GLU A 74 -0.31 -15.30 -1.45
C GLU A 74 0.23 -13.95 -1.91
N ARG A 75 1.42 -13.56 -1.44
CA ARG A 75 2.07 -12.31 -1.87
C ARG A 75 2.42 -12.31 -3.36
N TYR A 76 2.83 -13.44 -3.91
CA TYR A 76 3.08 -13.58 -5.34
C TYR A 76 1.80 -13.36 -6.16
N ASN A 77 0.68 -13.96 -5.75
CA ASN A 77 -0.61 -13.78 -6.40
C ASN A 77 -1.08 -12.32 -6.33
N ALA A 78 -0.97 -11.68 -5.16
CA ALA A 78 -1.31 -10.28 -4.98
C ALA A 78 -0.45 -9.36 -5.86
N ALA A 79 0.88 -9.54 -5.85
CA ALA A 79 1.80 -8.75 -6.66
C ALA A 79 1.54 -8.93 -8.16
N SER A 80 1.27 -10.16 -8.60
CA SER A 80 0.95 -10.49 -9.99
C SER A 80 -0.37 -9.83 -10.45
N ALA A 81 -1.39 -9.83 -9.60
CA ALA A 81 -2.65 -9.15 -9.88
C ALA A 81 -2.46 -7.63 -9.94
N GLN A 82 -1.76 -7.03 -8.96
CA GLN A 82 -1.52 -5.59 -8.89
C GLN A 82 -0.71 -5.08 -10.10
N ILE A 83 0.37 -5.77 -10.49
CA ILE A 83 1.21 -5.32 -11.61
C ILE A 83 0.50 -5.42 -12.96
N SER A 84 -0.46 -6.34 -13.10
CA SER A 84 -1.20 -6.55 -14.35
C SER A 84 -2.07 -5.34 -14.75
N THR A 85 -2.45 -4.50 -13.78
CA THR A 85 -3.32 -3.33 -13.96
C THR A 85 -2.64 -2.02 -13.56
N ALA A 86 -1.34 -2.04 -13.28
CA ALA A 86 -0.59 -0.87 -12.84
C ALA A 86 -0.40 0.12 -14.00
N ASN A 87 -0.93 1.34 -13.83
CA ASN A 87 -0.85 2.43 -14.80
C ASN A 87 -0.17 3.69 -14.20
N THR A 88 0.33 3.59 -12.98
CA THR A 88 1.01 4.68 -12.27
C THR A 88 2.24 4.15 -11.55
N VAL A 89 3.22 5.03 -11.31
CA VAL A 89 4.44 4.70 -10.56
C VAL A 89 4.10 4.12 -9.18
N LYS A 90 3.12 4.72 -8.47
CA LYS A 90 2.73 4.24 -7.14
C LYS A 90 2.12 2.84 -7.18
N GLN A 91 1.28 2.52 -8.18
CA GLN A 91 0.72 1.17 -8.33
C GLN A 91 1.82 0.12 -8.61
N ALA A 92 2.79 0.44 -9.45
CA ALA A 92 3.93 -0.44 -9.70
C ALA A 92 4.79 -0.65 -8.44
N GLN A 93 5.01 0.42 -7.66
CA GLN A 93 5.72 0.33 -6.37
C GLN A 93 4.98 -0.54 -5.35
N LEU A 94 3.65 -0.46 -5.28
CA LEU A 94 2.84 -1.34 -4.40
C LEU A 94 2.96 -2.81 -4.80
N ALA A 95 2.97 -3.11 -6.10
CA ALA A 95 3.21 -4.47 -6.60
C ALA A 95 4.62 -4.97 -6.26
N ARG A 96 5.62 -4.10 -6.40
CA ARG A 96 6.99 -4.39 -5.97
C ARG A 96 7.07 -4.67 -4.47
N GLU A 97 6.40 -3.86 -3.64
CA GLU A 97 6.39 -4.03 -2.18
C GLU A 97 5.81 -5.40 -1.80
N SER A 98 4.67 -5.76 -2.40
CA SER A 98 4.07 -7.09 -2.23
C SER A 98 5.03 -8.22 -2.60
N ALA A 99 5.78 -8.07 -3.71
CA ALA A 99 6.78 -9.06 -4.11
C ALA A 99 7.97 -9.15 -3.14
N LEU A 100 8.43 -8.01 -2.60
CA LEU A 100 9.47 -7.99 -1.58
C LEU A 100 9.01 -8.66 -0.28
N GLU A 101 7.77 -8.42 0.15
CA GLU A 101 7.18 -9.11 1.30
C GLU A 101 7.18 -10.63 1.10
N GLY A 102 6.76 -11.10 -0.07
CA GLY A 102 6.83 -12.52 -0.42
C GLY A 102 8.26 -13.07 -0.39
N LEU A 103 9.26 -12.30 -0.84
CA LEU A 103 10.66 -12.72 -0.79
C LEU A 103 11.20 -12.80 0.63
N HIS A 104 10.73 -11.95 1.55
CA HIS A 104 11.06 -12.06 2.98
C HIS A 104 10.48 -13.32 3.59
N TYR A 105 9.24 -13.72 3.21
CA TYR A 105 8.68 -15.01 3.62
C TYR A 105 9.48 -16.20 3.06
N VAL A 106 9.91 -16.15 1.80
CA VAL A 106 10.80 -17.17 1.23
C VAL A 106 12.12 -17.26 1.99
N ALA A 107 12.73 -16.11 2.32
CA ALA A 107 13.98 -16.06 3.07
C ALA A 107 13.81 -16.72 4.45
N ALA A 108 12.71 -16.43 5.15
CA ALA A 108 12.34 -17.04 6.41
C ALA A 108 12.12 -18.56 6.28
N ALA A 109 11.40 -19.02 5.25
CA ALA A 109 11.21 -20.44 4.99
C ALA A 109 12.55 -21.16 4.77
N ARG A 110 13.44 -20.56 3.97
CA ARG A 110 14.79 -21.08 3.72
C ARG A 110 15.60 -21.18 5.00
N GLU A 111 15.51 -20.18 5.87
CA GLU A 111 16.20 -20.18 7.16
C GLU A 111 15.72 -21.32 8.08
N ILE A 112 14.40 -21.54 8.19
CA ILE A 112 13.85 -22.69 8.95
C ILE A 112 14.40 -24.01 8.40
N MET A 113 14.45 -24.14 7.07
CA MET A 113 14.93 -25.35 6.40
C MET A 113 16.46 -25.51 6.43
N GLY A 114 17.19 -24.64 7.12
CA GLY A 114 18.66 -24.67 7.18
C GLY A 114 19.34 -24.33 5.84
N MET A 115 18.61 -23.71 4.91
CA MET A 115 19.14 -23.23 3.63
C MET A 115 19.68 -21.81 3.77
N PRO A 116 20.62 -21.38 2.91
CA PRO A 116 20.98 -19.97 2.84
C PRO A 116 19.75 -19.12 2.49
N ALA A 117 19.43 -18.09 3.29
CA ALA A 117 18.27 -17.21 3.08
C ALA A 117 18.24 -16.54 1.69
N GLY A 118 19.41 -16.35 1.09
CA GLY A 118 19.59 -15.76 -0.24
C GLY A 118 20.20 -14.36 -0.19
N PRO A 119 20.23 -13.64 -1.32
CA PRO A 119 20.75 -12.28 -1.37
C PRO A 119 19.91 -11.33 -0.51
N ALA A 120 20.59 -10.41 0.18
CA ALA A 120 19.96 -9.39 1.01
C ALA A 120 18.84 -8.66 0.22
N LEU A 121 17.69 -8.54 0.86
CA LEU A 121 16.51 -7.90 0.30
C LEU A 121 16.48 -6.44 0.75
N PRO A 122 15.98 -5.52 -0.11
CA PRO A 122 15.63 -4.18 0.33
C PRO A 122 14.70 -4.24 1.55
N PRO A 123 14.89 -3.37 2.56
CA PRO A 123 13.96 -3.28 3.67
C PRO A 123 12.62 -2.74 3.17
N LEU A 124 11.54 -3.37 3.65
CA LEU A 124 10.18 -2.94 3.35
C LEU A 124 9.95 -1.52 3.86
N GLU A 125 9.09 -0.76 3.20
CA GLU A 125 8.70 0.58 3.63
C GLU A 125 8.09 0.54 5.03
N GLY A 126 7.23 -0.45 5.29
CA GLY A 126 6.66 -0.69 6.62
C GLY A 126 7.71 -1.13 7.65
N GLN A 127 8.63 -2.01 7.27
CA GLN A 127 9.72 -2.49 8.14
C GLN A 127 10.66 -1.35 8.56
N ARG A 128 10.94 -0.36 7.70
CA ARG A 128 11.73 0.82 8.08
C ARG A 128 11.12 1.60 9.24
N SER A 129 9.79 1.64 9.32
CA SER A 129 9.08 2.30 10.41
C SER A 129 8.90 1.43 11.65
N ALA A 130 8.75 0.11 11.46
CA ALA A 130 8.45 -0.82 12.55
C ALA A 130 9.68 -1.42 13.24
N GLY A 131 10.81 -1.49 12.53
CA GLY A 131 12.02 -2.13 13.01
C GLY A 131 11.93 -3.66 12.98
N SER A 132 12.78 -4.30 13.78
CA SER A 132 12.91 -5.75 13.87
C SER A 132 13.22 -6.20 15.29
N VAL A 133 12.79 -7.42 15.62
CA VAL A 133 13.18 -8.12 16.85
C VAL A 133 14.69 -8.40 16.78
N THR A 134 15.43 -7.97 17.80
CA THR A 134 16.90 -8.13 17.86
C THR A 134 17.35 -9.18 18.87
N GLU A 135 16.47 -9.58 19.78
CA GLU A 135 16.76 -10.55 20.83
C GLU A 135 15.53 -11.39 21.12
N GLN A 136 15.75 -12.63 21.56
CA GLN A 136 14.66 -13.49 21.98
C GLN A 136 14.09 -13.00 23.31
N ARG A 137 12.76 -12.89 23.40
CA ARG A 137 12.06 -12.48 24.61
C ARG A 137 10.76 -13.24 24.77
N THR A 138 10.47 -13.62 26.00
CA THR A 138 9.22 -14.28 26.38
C THR A 138 8.58 -13.49 27.52
N ILE A 139 7.28 -13.24 27.40
CA ILE A 139 6.47 -12.54 28.41
C ILE A 139 5.23 -13.38 28.76
N GLU A 140 4.70 -13.17 29.95
CA GLU A 140 3.38 -13.67 30.34
C GLU A 140 2.34 -12.59 30.03
N HIS A 141 1.36 -12.91 29.18
CA HIS A 141 0.28 -12.01 28.76
C HIS A 141 -1.05 -12.77 28.79
N GLU A 142 -2.02 -12.27 29.56
CA GLU A 142 -3.35 -12.90 29.72
C GLU A 142 -3.29 -14.38 30.14
N GLY A 143 -2.30 -14.74 30.98
CA GLY A 143 -2.10 -16.12 31.45
C GLY A 143 -1.50 -17.07 30.42
N ARG A 144 -0.91 -16.53 29.34
CA ARG A 144 -0.22 -17.29 28.28
C ARG A 144 1.18 -16.74 28.06
N GLN A 145 2.12 -17.62 27.70
CA GLN A 145 3.46 -17.21 27.30
C GLN A 145 3.49 -16.79 25.83
N ILE A 146 3.83 -15.54 25.58
CA ILE A 146 4.07 -15.01 24.24
C ILE A 146 5.57 -14.84 24.08
N SER A 147 6.11 -15.33 22.96
CA SER A 147 7.54 -15.25 22.65
C SER A 147 7.77 -14.56 21.31
N ALA A 148 8.86 -13.79 21.23
CA ALA A 148 9.40 -13.21 20.01
C ALA A 148 10.88 -13.57 19.88
N SER A 149 11.37 -13.75 18.65
CA SER A 149 12.76 -14.10 18.35
C SER A 149 13.26 -13.48 17.05
N PRO A 150 14.55 -13.11 16.94
CA PRO A 150 15.15 -12.70 15.67
C PRO A 150 15.35 -13.87 14.70
N VAL A 151 15.43 -15.10 15.21
CA VAL A 151 15.71 -16.34 14.46
C VAL A 151 14.58 -17.36 14.64
N PRO A 152 14.36 -18.29 13.70
CA PRO A 152 13.35 -19.33 13.86
C PRO A 152 13.67 -20.22 15.06
N THR A 153 12.66 -20.52 15.86
CA THR A 153 12.74 -21.46 16.99
C THR A 153 11.48 -22.30 17.03
N GLU A 154 11.52 -23.44 17.73
CA GLU A 154 10.33 -24.28 17.96
C GLU A 154 9.19 -23.52 18.66
N GLN A 155 9.52 -22.50 19.46
CA GLN A 155 8.56 -21.71 20.24
C GLN A 155 7.98 -20.54 19.43
N THR A 156 8.59 -20.18 18.31
CA THR A 156 8.21 -19.03 17.49
C THR A 156 8.05 -19.42 16.02
N PRO A 157 7.01 -20.19 15.65
CA PRO A 157 6.86 -20.72 14.29
C PRO A 157 6.30 -19.69 13.29
N ASN A 158 5.80 -18.54 13.75
CA ASN A 158 5.12 -17.57 12.89
C ASN A 158 6.09 -16.44 12.50
N TYR A 159 6.46 -16.36 11.23
CA TYR A 159 7.25 -15.24 10.73
C TYR A 159 6.38 -14.05 10.34
N TYR A 160 6.84 -12.84 10.64
CA TYR A 160 6.30 -11.61 10.08
C TYR A 160 7.44 -10.76 9.50
N PRO A 161 7.31 -10.27 8.26
CA PRO A 161 8.38 -9.53 7.60
C PRO A 161 8.57 -8.09 8.12
N GLY A 162 7.68 -7.63 9.00
CA GLY A 162 7.69 -6.27 9.56
C GLY A 162 6.89 -5.30 8.69
N GLY A 163 6.15 -4.39 9.33
CA GLY A 163 5.19 -3.58 8.60
C GLY A 163 4.26 -2.76 9.50
N LYS A 164 3.26 -2.14 8.90
CA LYS A 164 2.14 -1.52 9.61
C LYS A 164 0.89 -2.36 9.43
N VAL A 165 0.16 -2.60 10.52
CA VAL A 165 -1.15 -3.27 10.53
C VAL A 165 -2.12 -2.31 11.19
N ALA A 166 -3.17 -1.90 10.47
CA ALA A 166 -4.10 -0.85 10.92
C ALA A 166 -3.33 0.34 11.51
N GLY A 167 -2.48 0.97 10.68
CA GLY A 167 -1.67 2.14 11.02
C GLY A 167 -0.51 1.92 12.02
N ARG A 168 -0.55 0.87 12.85
CA ARG A 168 0.44 0.63 13.89
C ARG A 168 1.56 -0.32 13.46
N PRO A 169 2.81 -0.07 13.85
CA PRO A 169 3.94 -0.89 13.45
C PRO A 169 3.98 -2.23 14.18
N VAL A 170 4.29 -3.27 13.42
CA VAL A 170 4.57 -4.63 13.90
C VAL A 170 6.00 -4.96 13.48
N PRO A 171 6.94 -5.18 14.41
CA PRO A 171 8.35 -5.42 14.07
C PRO A 171 8.54 -6.72 13.27
N ALA A 172 9.55 -6.75 12.40
CA ALA A 172 9.94 -7.97 11.72
C ALA A 172 10.49 -9.00 12.72
N GLY A 173 10.11 -10.27 12.60
CA GLY A 173 10.63 -11.31 13.47
C GLY A 173 9.76 -12.57 13.51
N TRP A 174 10.16 -13.49 14.38
CA TRP A 174 9.47 -14.74 14.65
C TRP A 174 8.66 -14.65 15.93
N TYR A 175 7.44 -15.16 15.91
CA TYR A 175 6.48 -15.05 17.02
C TYR A 175 5.83 -16.39 17.36
N SER A 176 5.55 -16.60 18.64
CA SER A 176 4.82 -17.78 19.12
C SER A 176 3.39 -17.81 18.60
N GLU A 177 2.78 -16.63 18.48
CA GLU A 177 1.43 -16.44 17.96
C GLU A 177 1.38 -15.18 17.10
N PRO A 178 0.55 -15.15 16.05
CA PRO A 178 0.43 -14.00 15.18
C PRO A 178 -0.52 -12.94 15.78
N TRP A 179 -0.09 -12.28 16.87
CA TRP A 179 -0.90 -11.37 17.69
C TRP A 179 -1.48 -10.15 16.93
N TRP A 180 -0.94 -9.81 15.75
CA TRP A 180 -1.43 -8.75 14.87
C TRP A 180 -2.60 -9.18 13.96
N GLN A 181 -2.83 -10.50 13.78
CA GLN A 181 -3.82 -11.02 12.81
C GLN A 181 -5.25 -10.54 13.06
N SER A 182 -5.60 -10.30 14.32
CA SER A 182 -6.93 -9.75 14.65
C SER A 182 -7.07 -8.33 14.10
N ALA A 183 -6.09 -7.45 14.35
CA ALA A 183 -6.10 -6.08 13.84
C ALA A 183 -6.00 -6.03 12.31
N LEU A 184 -5.30 -6.98 11.69
CA LEU A 184 -5.25 -7.09 10.22
C LEU A 184 -6.64 -7.34 9.62
N ARG A 185 -7.48 -8.12 10.31
CA ARG A 185 -8.83 -8.47 9.83
C ARG A 185 -9.88 -7.42 10.19
N THR A 186 -9.81 -6.86 11.40
CA THR A 186 -10.83 -5.95 11.92
C THR A 186 -10.50 -4.48 11.70
N GLY A 187 -9.24 -4.16 11.39
CA GLY A 187 -8.75 -2.78 11.40
C GLY A 187 -8.63 -2.18 12.80
N MET A 188 -8.88 -2.94 13.87
CA MET A 188 -8.94 -2.43 15.24
C MET A 188 -7.97 -3.17 16.16
N TRP A 189 -7.24 -2.41 16.97
CA TRP A 189 -6.35 -2.93 18.00
C TRP A 189 -7.07 -3.08 19.34
N THR A 190 -6.87 -4.22 20.01
CA THR A 190 -7.39 -4.44 21.35
C THR A 190 -6.42 -3.90 22.40
N MET A 191 -6.94 -3.54 23.58
CA MET A 191 -6.11 -3.09 24.70
C MET A 191 -5.08 -4.16 25.11
N GLY A 192 -5.43 -5.46 24.98
CA GLY A 192 -4.50 -6.57 25.20
C GLY A 192 -3.30 -6.50 24.24
N SER A 193 -3.54 -6.33 22.94
CA SER A 193 -2.45 -6.20 21.95
C SER A 193 -1.55 -4.99 22.20
N VAL A 194 -2.10 -3.89 22.70
CA VAL A 194 -1.33 -2.69 23.09
C VAL A 194 -0.40 -2.99 24.26
N LEU A 195 -0.93 -3.60 25.33
CA LEU A 195 -0.14 -3.99 26.49
C LEU A 195 0.91 -5.04 26.12
N LEU A 196 0.58 -5.99 25.25
CA LEU A 196 1.51 -6.99 24.73
C LEU A 196 2.68 -6.30 24.02
N PHE A 197 2.42 -5.35 23.13
CA PHE A 197 3.48 -4.60 22.44
C PHE A 197 4.41 -3.92 23.45
N SER A 198 3.84 -3.20 24.42
CA SER A 198 4.63 -2.50 25.44
C SER A 198 5.46 -3.46 26.28
N MET A 199 4.90 -4.58 26.74
CA MET A 199 5.64 -5.58 27.52
C MET A 199 6.73 -6.28 26.70
N MET A 200 6.44 -6.58 25.43
CA MET A 200 7.36 -7.33 24.57
C MET A 200 8.49 -6.45 24.04
N PHE A 201 8.23 -5.21 23.64
CA PHE A 201 9.21 -4.43 22.86
C PHE A 201 9.78 -3.22 23.58
N ASN A 202 9.29 -2.89 24.79
CA ASN A 202 9.87 -1.79 25.55
C ASN A 202 11.38 -2.00 25.76
N GLY A 203 12.15 -0.97 25.43
CA GLY A 203 13.61 -0.95 25.52
C GLY A 203 14.38 -1.77 24.47
N MET A 204 13.73 -2.37 23.47
CA MET A 204 14.42 -3.19 22.46
C MET A 204 15.06 -2.30 21.38
N ALA A 205 16.39 -2.37 21.24
CA ALA A 205 17.17 -1.47 20.38
C ALA A 205 16.85 -1.55 18.87
N GLY A 206 16.21 -2.62 18.41
CA GLY A 206 15.80 -2.78 17.00
C GLY A 206 14.37 -2.35 16.68
N VAL A 207 13.57 -2.01 17.68
CA VAL A 207 12.19 -1.57 17.48
C VAL A 207 12.17 -0.04 17.48
N ALA A 208 11.99 0.54 16.30
CA ALA A 208 12.12 1.98 16.09
C ALA A 208 10.97 2.79 16.71
N TYR A 209 9.86 2.14 17.03
CA TYR A 209 8.63 2.77 17.48
C TYR A 209 8.44 2.56 18.98
N ALA A 210 8.28 3.66 19.73
CA ALA A 210 8.20 3.60 21.18
C ALA A 210 6.89 2.95 21.63
N ALA A 211 6.94 2.22 22.75
CA ALA A 211 5.77 1.63 23.38
C ALA A 211 4.68 2.67 23.72
N SER A 212 5.10 3.87 24.14
CA SER A 212 4.20 5.00 24.41
C SER A 212 3.44 5.46 23.17
N ASP A 213 4.11 5.49 22.02
CA ASP A 213 3.53 5.95 20.75
C ASP A 213 2.57 4.90 20.19
N PHE A 214 2.87 3.62 20.43
CA PHE A 214 1.94 2.53 20.16
C PHE A 214 0.70 2.63 21.02
N GLU A 215 0.82 2.89 22.31
CA GLU A 215 -0.33 3.05 23.18
C GLU A 215 -1.24 4.21 22.75
N SER A 216 -0.64 5.39 22.48
CA SER A 216 -1.38 6.57 22.04
C SER A 216 -1.98 6.46 20.65
N GLY A 217 -1.52 5.51 19.82
CA GLY A 217 -2.00 5.35 18.44
C GLY A 217 -1.47 6.43 17.50
N VAL A 218 -0.39 7.12 17.87
CA VAL A 218 0.22 8.17 17.04
C VAL A 218 0.65 7.58 15.70
N GLY A 219 -0.04 7.96 14.61
CA GLY A 219 0.19 7.42 13.27
C GLY A 219 -0.68 6.23 12.86
N ASP A 220 -1.75 5.93 13.62
CA ASP A 220 -2.83 4.99 13.27
C ASP A 220 -3.67 5.47 12.06
N GLY A 221 -3.51 6.74 11.64
CA GLY A 221 -4.31 7.35 10.57
C GLY A 221 -5.76 7.64 10.99
N SER A 222 -6.18 7.15 12.17
CA SER A 222 -7.44 7.46 12.84
C SER A 222 -7.48 8.87 13.44
N GLU A 223 -6.32 9.47 13.73
CA GLU A 223 -6.20 10.88 14.15
C GLU A 223 -6.53 11.89 13.03
N GLY A 224 -6.81 11.44 11.81
CA GLY A 224 -7.16 12.29 10.66
C GLY A 224 -8.66 12.40 10.35
N VAL A 225 -9.54 11.72 11.09
CA VAL A 225 -11.00 11.67 10.77
C VAL A 225 -11.87 12.18 11.93
N GLY A 226 -11.28 12.53 13.08
CA GLY A 226 -12.01 12.93 14.29
C GLY A 226 -11.85 14.38 14.76
N ASP A 227 -10.95 15.17 14.17
CA ASP A 227 -10.61 16.51 14.69
C ASP A 227 -10.49 17.59 13.59
N MET A 228 -11.45 17.62 12.67
CA MET A 228 -11.81 18.83 11.93
C MET A 228 -13.18 19.31 12.42
N GLY A 229 -13.23 19.71 13.69
CA GLY A 229 -14.47 20.19 14.29
C GLY A 229 -14.26 20.68 15.70
N ASP A 230 -14.11 22.01 15.80
CA ASP A 230 -14.25 22.83 17.01
C ASP A 230 -12.97 23.06 17.82
N GLY A 231 -12.42 24.29 17.73
CA GLY A 231 -11.37 24.73 18.64
C GLY A 231 -10.46 25.86 18.13
N ASP A 232 -11.00 27.07 18.07
CA ASP A 232 -10.31 28.33 18.41
C ASP A 232 -8.80 28.47 18.09
N MET A 233 -8.49 29.11 16.95
CA MET A 233 -7.32 29.99 16.86
C MET A 233 -7.77 31.44 16.67
N GLY A 234 -8.05 32.09 17.80
CA GLY A 234 -7.17 33.18 18.24
C GLY A 234 -7.32 34.50 17.51
N ALA A 235 -8.18 35.35 18.07
CA ALA A 235 -8.21 36.78 17.84
C ALA A 235 -6.82 37.43 18.03
N GLY A 236 -6.40 38.21 17.04
CA GLY A 236 -5.28 39.13 17.10
C GLY A 236 -5.52 40.28 16.12
N GLY A 237 -6.28 41.29 16.56
CA GLY A 237 -6.48 42.52 15.80
C GLY A 237 -5.40 43.57 16.15
N ASP A 238 -4.88 44.22 15.11
CA ASP A 238 -4.41 45.62 14.99
C ASP A 238 -3.79 45.72 13.57
N GLY A 239 -4.05 46.63 12.65
CA GLY A 239 -4.81 47.87 12.55
C GLY A 239 -4.25 48.64 11.34
N GLY A 240 -5.11 49.18 10.46
CA GLY A 240 -4.75 50.32 9.59
C GLY A 240 -4.80 50.14 8.06
N ASP A 241 -5.88 50.68 7.46
CA ASP A 241 -5.90 51.61 6.30
C ASP A 241 -5.29 51.16 4.96
N GLY A 242 -5.93 51.23 3.78
CA GLY A 242 -7.12 51.93 3.29
C GLY A 242 -6.95 52.00 1.76
N GLY A 243 -8.02 51.87 0.97
CA GLY A 243 -7.91 52.04 -0.49
C GLY A 243 -8.96 51.34 -1.33
N ASP A 244 -10.13 51.96 -1.37
CA ASP A 244 -11.21 51.81 -2.36
C ASP A 244 -10.71 51.94 -3.81
N MET A 245 -11.14 51.04 -4.71
CA MET A 245 -11.40 51.38 -6.12
C MET A 245 -12.21 50.28 -6.82
N GLY A 246 -13.49 50.56 -7.06
CA GLY A 246 -14.00 50.56 -8.43
C GLY A 246 -14.79 49.35 -8.90
N ASP A 247 -16.08 49.37 -8.59
CA ASP A 247 -17.18 48.83 -9.39
C ASP A 247 -17.08 49.23 -10.88
N ALA A 248 -17.30 48.26 -11.79
CA ALA A 248 -17.75 48.49 -13.16
C ALA A 248 -18.35 47.20 -13.76
N GLY A 249 -19.62 46.96 -13.46
CA GLY A 249 -20.70 46.67 -14.41
C GLY A 249 -20.46 45.84 -15.68
N ASP A 250 -21.14 44.69 -15.68
CA ASP A 250 -22.21 44.29 -16.62
C ASP A 250 -21.90 44.02 -18.11
N GLY A 251 -22.45 42.90 -18.61
CA GLY A 251 -22.65 42.68 -20.04
C GLY A 251 -22.52 41.24 -20.52
N GLY A 252 -23.64 40.49 -20.51
CA GLY A 252 -24.00 39.67 -21.67
C GLY A 252 -24.24 38.18 -21.45
N ASP A 253 -25.52 37.85 -21.29
CA ASP A 253 -26.14 36.55 -21.57
C ASP A 253 -25.71 35.92 -22.91
N MET A 254 -25.25 34.67 -22.85
CA MET A 254 -25.59 33.55 -23.75
C MET A 254 -25.34 32.29 -22.91
N GLY A 255 -26.30 31.49 -22.46
CA GLY A 255 -27.52 31.07 -23.14
C GLY A 255 -27.32 29.65 -23.68
N GLY A 256 -27.60 28.64 -22.84
CA GLY A 256 -27.97 27.27 -23.23
C GLY A 256 -26.85 26.22 -23.28
N ASP A 257 -26.74 25.36 -22.27
CA ASP A 257 -27.43 24.05 -22.28
C ASP A 257 -27.33 23.42 -20.88
N MET A 258 -28.47 23.36 -20.18
CA MET A 258 -28.65 22.49 -19.02
C MET A 258 -29.43 21.28 -19.52
N ASP A 259 -28.80 20.12 -19.57
CA ASP A 259 -29.51 18.88 -19.33
C ASP A 259 -28.69 17.97 -18.41
N ALA A 260 -29.46 17.34 -17.52
CA ALA A 260 -29.14 16.44 -16.43
C ALA A 260 -28.01 15.45 -16.74
N GLY A 261 -27.09 15.14 -15.83
CA GLY A 261 -27.35 14.79 -14.44
C GLY A 261 -27.33 13.26 -14.33
N ASP A 262 -26.22 12.68 -13.87
CA ASP A 262 -26.15 11.74 -12.76
C ASP A 262 -24.75 11.11 -12.70
N GLY A 263 -24.17 11.06 -11.51
CA GLY A 263 -22.79 10.61 -11.29
C GLY A 263 -22.30 10.91 -9.89
N GLY A 264 -23.19 10.86 -8.90
CA GLY A 264 -22.85 10.91 -7.48
C GLY A 264 -22.59 9.50 -6.96
N GLY A 265 -21.46 9.31 -6.28
CA GLY A 265 -21.11 8.05 -5.66
C GLY A 265 -21.77 7.78 -4.29
N PHE A 266 -21.45 6.58 -3.82
CA PHE A 266 -21.33 6.11 -2.43
C PHE A 266 -22.56 5.59 -1.65
N PHE A 267 -22.34 4.37 -1.12
CA PHE A 267 -22.89 3.70 0.08
C PHE A 267 -23.98 2.61 -0.04
N GLY A 268 -23.74 1.51 0.69
CA GLY A 268 -24.69 0.50 1.17
C GLY A 268 -24.59 -0.84 0.41
N GLY A 269 -24.05 -1.95 0.94
CA GLY A 269 -24.06 -2.43 2.32
C GLY A 269 -25.12 -3.52 2.47
N ASP A 270 -24.65 -4.78 2.44
CA ASP A 270 -25.23 -6.04 2.96
C ASP A 270 -26.68 -6.45 2.65
N ASP A 271 -26.87 -7.66 2.11
CA ASP A 271 -27.56 -8.75 2.82
C ASP A 271 -27.72 -10.03 1.96
N GLY A 272 -27.13 -11.13 2.46
CA GLY A 272 -27.82 -12.40 2.65
C GLY A 272 -28.34 -13.23 1.46
N GLY A 273 -27.50 -14.17 0.98
CA GLY A 273 -27.77 -15.61 1.03
C GLY A 273 -28.88 -16.28 0.21
N PHE A 274 -28.70 -17.60 0.06
CA PHE A 274 -29.63 -18.66 -0.34
C PHE A 274 -29.61 -19.13 -1.81
N PHE A 275 -28.86 -20.24 -1.99
CA PHE A 275 -29.15 -21.43 -2.81
C PHE A 275 -30.09 -21.30 -4.02
N ASP A 276 -29.55 -21.56 -5.21
CA ASP A 276 -30.17 -22.39 -6.25
C ASP A 276 -29.01 -22.89 -7.13
N GLY A 277 -28.70 -24.17 -7.29
CA GLY A 277 -29.62 -25.25 -7.60
C GLY A 277 -29.37 -25.68 -9.04
N GLY A 278 -28.34 -26.52 -9.24
CA GLY A 278 -28.23 -27.46 -10.36
C GLY A 278 -28.33 -26.94 -11.81
N MET A 279 -27.18 -26.88 -12.49
CA MET A 279 -27.12 -27.34 -13.88
C MET A 279 -25.75 -27.98 -14.16
N PHE A 280 -25.67 -29.28 -13.88
CA PHE A 280 -24.78 -30.18 -14.61
C PHE A 280 -25.35 -30.37 -16.02
N GLY A 281 -24.51 -30.24 -17.04
CA GLY A 281 -24.90 -30.58 -18.41
C GLY A 281 -23.97 -29.98 -19.45
N GLY A 282 -22.70 -30.37 -19.47
CA GLY A 282 -21.76 -30.02 -20.53
C GLY A 282 -20.90 -31.24 -20.87
N ASP A 283 -21.16 -31.80 -22.05
CA ASP A 283 -20.58 -33.00 -22.64
C ASP A 283 -19.06 -33.15 -22.50
N GLY A 284 -18.62 -34.36 -22.18
CA GLY A 284 -17.20 -34.71 -22.20
C GLY A 284 -16.91 -36.14 -21.76
N GLY A 285 -17.39 -37.15 -22.50
CA GLY A 285 -17.00 -38.53 -22.24
C GLY A 285 -17.48 -39.51 -23.31
N GLY A 286 -16.55 -40.05 -24.09
CA GLY A 286 -16.82 -41.11 -25.06
C GLY A 286 -15.60 -41.43 -25.92
N PHE A 287 -14.57 -42.03 -25.33
CA PHE A 287 -13.56 -42.78 -26.09
C PHE A 287 -13.69 -44.25 -25.68
N ASP A 288 -14.18 -45.04 -26.64
CA ASP A 288 -14.28 -46.49 -26.60
C ASP A 288 -12.88 -47.13 -26.65
N PHE A 289 -12.68 -48.19 -25.85
CA PHE A 289 -11.71 -49.24 -26.15
C PHE A 289 -12.44 -50.58 -26.04
N ASP A 290 -12.51 -51.28 -27.17
CA ASP A 290 -12.95 -52.66 -27.30
C ASP A 290 -11.80 -53.48 -27.89
N PHE A 291 -11.62 -54.69 -27.34
CA PHE A 291 -10.60 -55.75 -27.55
C PHE A 291 -9.28 -55.68 -26.78
#